data_AF-A0AA94TIH7-F1
#
_entry.id   AF-A0AA94TIH7-F1
#
_cell.length_a   1.000
_cell.length_b   1.000
_cell.length_c   1.000
_cell.angle_alpha   90.00
_cell.angle_beta   90.00
_cell.angle_gamma   90.00
#
_symmetry.space_group_name_H-M   'P 1'
#
loop_
_entity.id
_entity.type
_entity.pdbx_description
1 polymer ?
#
loop_
_entity_poly.entity_id
_entity_poly.type
_entity_poly.pdbx_seq_one_letter_code
_entity_poly.pdbx_strand_id
1 'polypeptide(L)'
;MLKSLKKIFNKTSDGMPETEAPAKPFDMEAFHMNDIKVYALSTCIHCRNAKKYLDECGVKYECVHVDELTGDERKKIVQEVKEHNPAVSFPTIVIRDKVVVGFHKDQIDEALKED
;
A
#
# COMPACT_ATOMS: atom_id res chain seq x y z
N MET A 1 19.17 -30.55 19.01
CA MET A 1 17.81 -31.13 19.15
C MET A 1 16.84 -30.05 19.59
N LEU A 2 15.61 -30.14 19.09
CA LEU A 2 14.68 -29.05 18.83
C LEU A 2 14.15 -28.31 20.06
N LYS A 3 14.11 -26.98 19.95
CA LYS A 3 13.29 -26.08 20.77
C LYS A 3 11.82 -26.38 20.45
N SER A 4 11.07 -26.83 21.44
CA SER A 4 9.62 -26.81 21.41
C SER A 4 9.14 -26.48 22.81
N LEU A 5 8.55 -25.30 22.99
CA LEU A 5 7.43 -25.13 23.90
C LEU A 5 6.75 -23.79 23.59
N LYS A 6 5.67 -23.95 22.81
CA LYS A 6 4.59 -23.00 22.61
C LYS A 6 3.96 -22.61 23.95
N LYS A 7 3.92 -21.31 24.22
CA LYS A 7 2.86 -20.53 24.88
C LYS A 7 3.45 -19.13 24.98
N ILE A 8 2.79 -18.09 24.50
CA ILE A 8 1.71 -17.46 25.25
C ILE A 8 0.77 -16.80 24.23
N PHE A 9 -0.46 -17.29 24.21
CA PHE A 9 -1.64 -16.54 23.82
C PHE A 9 -1.71 -15.31 24.74
N ASN A 10 -1.69 -14.09 24.21
CA ASN A 10 -2.25 -12.94 24.89
C ASN A 10 -2.95 -12.05 23.88
N LYS A 11 -4.24 -11.88 24.16
CA LYS A 11 -5.22 -11.00 23.57
C LYS A 11 -4.94 -9.56 24.04
N THR A 12 -4.80 -8.63 23.10
CA THR A 12 -5.13 -7.22 23.31
C THR A 12 -5.73 -6.69 22.01
N SER A 13 -7.05 -6.65 21.97
CA SER A 13 -7.79 -5.55 21.36
C SER A 13 -7.31 -4.27 22.03
N ASP A 14 -6.74 -3.33 21.26
CA ASP A 14 -6.76 -1.90 21.56
C ASP A 14 -6.01 -1.16 20.44
N GLY A 15 -6.69 -0.18 19.85
CA GLY A 15 -6.09 0.98 19.18
C GLY A 15 -5.34 0.71 17.88
N MET A 16 -5.95 1.10 16.76
CA MET A 16 -5.17 1.58 15.62
C MET A 16 -4.41 2.82 16.09
N PRO A 17 -3.06 2.86 16.09
CA PRO A 17 -2.37 4.13 16.14
C PRO A 17 -2.49 4.77 14.75
N GLU A 18 -3.38 5.75 14.64
CA GLU A 18 -3.25 6.83 13.67
C GLU A 18 -1.98 7.61 14.03
N THR A 19 -0.88 7.28 13.36
CA THR A 19 0.24 8.21 13.22
C THR A 19 0.61 8.26 11.76
N GLU A 20 0.09 9.27 11.09
CA GLU A 20 0.47 9.71 9.75
C GLU A 20 1.99 9.91 9.72
N ALA A 21 2.69 8.99 9.07
CA ALA A 21 4.08 9.19 8.71
C ALA A 21 4.13 9.99 7.40
N PRO A 22 5.06 10.97 7.26
CA PRO A 22 5.24 11.68 6.00
C PRO A 22 5.53 10.67 4.89
N ALA A 23 4.97 10.92 3.70
CA ALA A 23 5.17 10.07 2.53
C ALA A 23 6.67 10.00 2.22
N LYS A 24 7.30 8.89 2.59
CA LYS A 24 8.74 8.73 2.33
C LYS A 24 8.91 8.53 0.83
N PRO A 25 9.87 9.21 0.18
CA PRO A 25 10.23 8.88 -1.20
C PRO A 25 10.56 7.39 -1.30
N PHE A 26 10.21 6.75 -2.41
CA PHE A 26 10.51 5.34 -2.63
C PHE A 26 12.02 5.06 -2.53
N ASP A 27 12.42 4.57 -1.36
CA ASP A 27 13.77 4.07 -1.11
C ASP A 27 13.85 2.64 -1.64
N MET A 28 14.42 2.47 -2.84
CA MET A 28 14.59 1.17 -3.50
C MET A 28 15.42 0.16 -2.68
N GLU A 29 16.24 0.62 -1.71
CA GLU A 29 17.00 -0.24 -0.79
C GLU A 29 16.19 -0.76 0.42
N ALA A 30 15.00 -0.21 0.68
CA ALA A 30 14.15 -0.59 1.82
C ALA A 30 12.90 -1.38 1.42
N PHE A 31 12.67 -1.61 0.12
CA PHE A 31 11.51 -2.34 -0.38
C PHE A 31 11.67 -3.85 -0.20
N HIS A 32 10.96 -4.43 0.76
CA HIS A 32 10.96 -5.87 1.03
C HIS A 32 10.05 -6.61 0.03
N MET A 33 10.27 -7.93 -0.14
CA MET A 33 9.51 -8.83 -1.06
C MET A 33 7.98 -8.86 -0.83
N ASN A 34 7.45 -8.18 0.18
CA ASN A 34 6.02 -8.12 0.48
C ASN A 34 5.47 -6.69 0.53
N ASP A 35 6.20 -5.71 0.02
CA ASP A 35 5.75 -4.33 0.07
C ASP A 35 4.66 -4.06 -0.98
N ILE A 36 3.58 -3.47 -0.47
CA ILE A 36 2.43 -3.03 -1.23
C ILE A 36 2.32 -1.53 -0.99
N LYS A 37 2.29 -0.75 -2.07
CA LYS A 37 2.11 0.70 -2.01
C LYS A 37 0.88 1.10 -2.81
N VAL A 38 0.04 1.94 -2.22
CA VAL A 38 -1.21 2.44 -2.82
C VAL A 38 -1.10 3.95 -2.95
N TYR A 39 -1.05 4.45 -4.17
CA TYR A 39 -1.26 5.87 -4.43
C TYR A 39 -2.76 6.11 -4.61
N ALA A 40 -3.29 7.02 -3.82
CA ALA A 40 -4.72 7.28 -3.71
C ALA A 40 -5.01 8.79 -3.72
N LEU A 41 -6.28 9.12 -3.93
CA LEU A 41 -6.82 10.44 -3.60
C LEU A 41 -7.80 10.29 -2.42
N SER A 42 -7.71 11.19 -1.44
CA SER A 42 -8.59 11.19 -0.24
C SER A 42 -10.08 11.25 -0.61
N THR A 43 -10.39 11.91 -1.73
CA THR A 43 -11.74 12.16 -2.24
C THR A 43 -12.24 11.12 -3.26
N CYS A 44 -11.44 10.13 -3.65
CA CYS A 44 -11.80 9.16 -4.69
C CYS A 44 -12.46 7.89 -4.13
N ILE A 45 -13.68 7.59 -4.58
CA ILE A 45 -14.43 6.40 -4.16
C ILE A 45 -13.73 5.08 -4.54
N HIS A 46 -13.09 5.03 -5.72
CA HIS A 46 -12.36 3.84 -6.16
C HIS A 46 -11.13 3.57 -5.29
N CYS A 47 -10.45 4.64 -4.83
CA CYS A 47 -9.33 4.52 -3.90
C CYS A 47 -9.79 3.95 -2.55
N ARG A 48 -10.92 4.44 -2.03
CA ARG A 48 -11.50 3.93 -0.78
C ARG A 48 -11.86 2.44 -0.88
N ASN A 49 -12.47 2.03 -2.00
CA ASN A 49 -12.83 0.64 -2.24
C ASN A 49 -11.59 -0.27 -2.36
N ALA A 50 -10.54 0.20 -3.03
CA ALA A 50 -9.27 -0.52 -3.13
C ALA A 50 -8.60 -0.72 -1.76
N LYS A 51 -8.49 0.34 -0.96
CA LYS A 51 -7.95 0.28 0.42
C LYS A 51 -8.74 -0.72 1.28
N LYS A 52 -10.07 -0.58 1.30
CA LYS A 52 -10.97 -1.48 2.05
C LYS A 52 -10.79 -2.93 1.62
N TYR A 53 -10.59 -3.18 0.33
CA TYR A 53 -10.37 -4.53 -0.18
C TYR A 53 -9.02 -5.10 0.31
N LEU A 54 -7.95 -4.32 0.26
CA LEU A 54 -6.65 -4.73 0.80
C LEU A 54 -6.71 -4.98 2.32
N ASP A 55 -7.46 -4.15 3.05
CA ASP A 55 -7.74 -4.37 4.48
C ASP A 55 -8.49 -5.70 4.71
N GLU A 56 -9.49 -6.02 3.88
CA GLU A 56 -10.25 -7.28 3.90
C GLU A 56 -9.37 -8.49 3.58
N CYS A 57 -8.40 -8.35 2.67
CA CYS A 57 -7.38 -9.36 2.37
C CYS A 57 -6.38 -9.56 3.54
N GLY A 58 -6.38 -8.68 4.53
CA GLY A 58 -5.50 -8.77 5.70
C GLY A 58 -4.03 -8.47 5.36
N VAL A 59 -3.77 -7.77 4.26
CA VAL A 59 -2.41 -7.41 3.83
C VAL A 59 -2.01 -6.05 4.36
N LYS A 60 -0.72 -5.88 4.66
CA LYS A 60 -0.17 -4.56 5.02
C LYS A 60 0.21 -3.81 3.76
N TYR A 61 -0.13 -2.54 3.71
CA TYR A 61 0.26 -1.66 2.61
C TYR A 61 0.56 -0.26 3.12
N GLU A 62 1.41 0.45 2.40
CA GLU A 62 1.60 1.88 2.54
C GLU A 62 0.59 2.61 1.64
N CYS A 63 -0.07 3.64 2.16
CA CYS A 63 -1.02 4.44 1.39
C CYS A 63 -0.58 5.90 1.35
N VAL A 64 -0.45 6.45 0.15
CA VAL A 64 -0.08 7.85 -0.06
C VAL A 64 -1.24 8.59 -0.71
N HIS A 65 -1.78 9.59 0.00
CA HIS A 65 -2.83 10.47 -0.49
C HIS A 65 -2.21 11.66 -1.24
N VAL A 66 -2.16 11.57 -2.57
CA VAL A 66 -1.39 12.53 -3.40
C VAL A 66 -2.01 13.92 -3.40
N ASP A 67 -3.31 14.03 -3.14
CA ASP A 67 -4.04 15.29 -3.00
C ASP A 67 -3.78 16.03 -1.69
N GLU A 68 -3.30 15.33 -0.66
CA GLU A 68 -2.94 15.92 0.64
C GLU A 68 -1.50 16.48 0.64
N LEU A 69 -0.68 16.05 -0.31
CA LEU A 69 0.69 16.52 -0.48
C LEU A 69 0.74 17.87 -1.20
N THR A 70 1.77 18.66 -0.92
CA THR A 70 1.99 19.97 -1.57
C THR A 70 3.44 20.16 -2.02
N GLY A 71 3.68 21.22 -2.81
CA GLY A 71 5.03 21.62 -3.21
C GLY A 71 5.84 20.54 -3.93
N ASP A 72 7.09 20.38 -3.52
CA ASP A 72 8.03 19.44 -4.15
C ASP A 72 7.79 17.98 -3.75
N GLU A 73 7.20 17.74 -2.57
CA GLU A 73 6.81 16.39 -2.14
C GLU A 73 5.75 15.80 -3.09
N ARG A 74 4.69 16.56 -3.36
CA ARG A 74 3.68 16.16 -4.36
C ARG A 74 4.30 15.90 -5.73
N LYS A 75 5.23 16.76 -6.19
CA LYS A 75 5.89 16.56 -7.48
C LYS A 75 6.68 15.25 -7.51
N LYS A 76 7.43 14.93 -6.46
CA LYS A 76 8.20 13.68 -6.36
C LYS A 76 7.28 12.46 -6.46
N ILE A 77 6.22 12.41 -5.64
CA ILE A 77 5.27 11.30 -5.66
C ILE A 77 4.55 11.19 -7.00
N VAL A 78 4.18 12.32 -7.64
CA VAL A 78 3.58 12.28 -8.98
C VAL A 78 4.55 11.73 -10.03
N GLN A 79 5.85 12.02 -9.94
CA GLN A 79 6.84 11.43 -10.85
C GLN A 79 6.99 9.93 -10.59
N GLU A 80 7.04 9.51 -9.34
CA GLU A 80 7.06 8.09 -8.94
C GLU A 80 5.83 7.35 -9.51
N VAL A 81 4.63 7.92 -9.38
CA VAL A 81 3.41 7.37 -9.99
C VAL A 81 3.53 7.30 -11.51
N LYS A 82 4.15 8.30 -12.17
CA LYS A 82 4.32 8.30 -13.64
C LYS A 82 5.22 7.19 -14.15
N GLU A 83 6.23 6.80 -13.37
CA GLU A 83 7.12 5.68 -13.73
C GLU A 83 6.36 4.35 -13.82
N HIS A 84 5.37 4.16 -12.95
CA HIS A 84 4.50 2.99 -12.95
C HIS A 84 3.28 3.13 -13.86
N ASN A 85 2.72 4.33 -13.93
CA ASN A 85 1.48 4.66 -14.61
C ASN A 85 1.57 6.06 -15.24
N PRO A 86 1.96 6.16 -16.52
CA PRO A 86 2.09 7.45 -17.23
C PRO A 86 0.80 8.29 -17.24
N ALA A 87 -0.36 7.65 -17.09
CA ALA A 87 -1.66 8.32 -17.04
C ALA A 87 -1.98 8.94 -15.67
N VAL A 88 -1.16 8.70 -14.63
CA VAL A 88 -1.32 9.23 -13.26
C VAL A 88 -2.75 9.06 -12.74
N SER A 89 -3.30 7.87 -12.97
CA SER A 89 -4.67 7.53 -12.60
C SER A 89 -4.70 6.90 -11.21
N PHE A 90 -5.78 7.13 -10.47
CA PHE A 90 -5.91 6.66 -9.09
C PHE A 90 -7.13 5.74 -8.93
N PRO A 91 -7.02 4.67 -8.12
CA PRO A 91 -5.82 4.24 -7.40
C PRO A 91 -4.75 3.65 -8.34
N THR A 92 -3.47 3.86 -8.02
CA THR A 92 -2.37 3.06 -8.59
C THR A 92 -1.80 2.23 -7.45
N ILE A 93 -1.82 0.91 -7.59
CA ILE A 93 -1.42 -0.04 -6.55
C ILE A 93 -0.19 -0.79 -7.07
N VAL A 94 0.93 -0.66 -6.36
CA VAL A 94 2.17 -1.36 -6.65
C VAL A 94 2.29 -2.49 -5.63
N ILE A 95 2.27 -3.74 -6.10
CA ILE A 95 2.44 -4.94 -5.29
C ILE A 95 3.72 -5.60 -5.79
N ARG A 96 4.82 -5.48 -5.05
CA ARG A 96 6.14 -5.99 -5.48
C ARG A 96 6.51 -5.38 -6.85
N ASP A 97 6.70 -6.21 -7.87
CA ASP A 97 7.02 -5.81 -9.24
C ASP A 97 5.78 -5.58 -10.13
N LYS A 98 4.57 -5.78 -9.59
CA LYS A 98 3.31 -5.64 -10.34
C LYS A 98 2.63 -4.31 -10.06
N VAL A 99 2.08 -3.71 -11.12
CA VAL A 99 1.32 -2.46 -11.04
C VAL A 99 -0.13 -2.73 -11.46
N VAL A 100 -1.08 -2.38 -10.60
CA VAL A 100 -2.52 -2.41 -10.85
C VAL A 100 -3.05 -0.99 -10.87
N VAL A 101 -3.58 -0.55 -12.01
CA VAL A 101 -4.17 0.78 -12.19
C VAL A 101 -5.69 0.66 -12.11
N GLY A 102 -6.31 1.38 -11.18
CA GLY A 102 -7.74 1.30 -10.90
C GLY A 102 -8.09 0.26 -9.83
N PHE A 103 -9.39 0.15 -9.52
CA PHE A 103 -9.88 -0.85 -8.59
C PHE A 103 -10.34 -2.11 -9.35
N HIS A 104 -9.43 -3.08 -9.47
CA HIS A 104 -9.67 -4.37 -10.13
C HIS A 104 -9.33 -5.52 -9.18
N LYS A 105 -10.35 -6.08 -8.51
CA LYS A 105 -10.16 -7.15 -7.51
C LYS A 105 -9.37 -8.34 -8.05
N ASP A 106 -9.72 -8.81 -9.25
CA ASP A 106 -9.08 -9.98 -9.86
C ASP A 106 -7.57 -9.76 -10.09
N GLN A 107 -7.17 -8.54 -10.50
CA GLN A 107 -5.77 -8.19 -10.70
C GLN A 107 -5.01 -8.05 -9.37
N ILE A 108 -5.68 -7.49 -8.35
CA ILE A 108 -5.12 -7.39 -6.99
C ILE A 108 -4.89 -8.81 -6.44
N ASP A 109 -5.88 -9.69 -6.53
CA ASP A 109 -5.77 -11.07 -6.04
C ASP A 109 -4.64 -11.83 -6.74
N GLU A 110 -4.52 -11.67 -8.06
CA GLU A 110 -3.45 -12.30 -8.83
C GLU A 110 -2.08 -11.77 -8.42
N ALA A 111 -1.95 -10.46 -8.18
CA ALA A 111 -0.71 -9.86 -7.73
C ALA A 111 -0.33 -10.29 -6.31
N LEU A 112 -1.31 -10.57 -5.45
CA LEU A 112 -1.08 -11.05 -4.08
C LEU A 112 -0.68 -12.53 -4.00
N LYS A 113 -1.11 -13.37 -4.96
CA LYS A 113 -0.88 -14.83 -4.95
C LYS A 113 0.52 -15.28 -5.36
N GLU A 114 1.26 -14.44 -6.08
CA GLU A 114 2.62 -14.80 -6.49
C GLU A 114 3.59 -14.64 -5.30
N ASP A 115 4.00 -15.79 -4.74
CA ASP A 115 5.08 -15.97 -3.75
C ASP A 115 6.15 -16.94 -4.31
#